data_AF-A0A7X9HG16-F1
#
_entry.id   AF-A0A7X9HG16-F1
#
_cell.length_a   1.000
_cell.length_b   1.000
_cell.length_c   1.000
_cell.angle_alpha   90.00
_cell.angle_beta   90.00
_cell.angle_gamma   90.00
#
_symmetry.space_group_name_H-M   'P 1'
#
loop_
_entity.id
_entity.type
_entity.pdbx_description
1 polymer ?
#
loop_
_entity_poly.entity_id
_entity_poly.type
_entity_poly.pdbx_seq_one_letter_code
_entity_poly.pdbx_strand_id
1 'polypeptide(L)'
;MEQQKKLYTDTNLLIAFGITLVVVMGVTNITPALPAMAQYFAIPYSSVTLVITVFTMPGIVLTPLLGIVADRIGRKIIIIPSLILFGITGVIMFF
;
A
#
# COMPACT_ATOMS: atom_id res chain seq x y z
N MET A 1 4.65 -8.06 39.56
CA MET A 1 4.91 -6.70 39.09
C MET A 1 5.11 -6.77 37.59
N GLU A 2 4.04 -6.67 36.81
CA GLU A 2 4.14 -6.63 35.35
C GLU A 2 3.36 -5.40 34.94
N GLN A 3 4.08 -4.30 34.67
CA GLN A 3 3.48 -3.11 34.11
C GLN A 3 2.88 -3.50 32.76
N GLN A 4 1.56 -3.73 32.73
CA GLN A 4 0.76 -3.79 31.53
C GLN A 4 0.97 -2.48 30.77
N LYS A 5 1.99 -2.46 29.90
CA LYS A 5 2.30 -1.32 29.04
C LYS A 5 1.06 -1.15 28.15
N LYS A 6 0.39 0.00 28.28
CA LYS A 6 -0.89 0.23 27.60
C LYS A 6 -0.69 0.00 26.10
N LEU A 7 -1.55 -0.81 25.48
CA LEU A 7 -1.40 -1.32 24.12
C LEU A 7 -1.19 -0.20 23.08
N TYR A 8 -1.83 0.96 23.26
CA TYR A 8 -1.68 2.14 22.39
C TYR A 8 -0.30 2.82 22.46
N THR A 9 0.55 2.44 23.41
CA THR A 9 1.92 2.95 23.57
C THR A 9 2.96 1.94 23.07
N ASP A 10 2.53 0.77 22.57
CA ASP A 10 3.44 -0.20 21.97
C ASP A 10 3.97 0.32 20.62
N THR A 11 5.27 0.52 20.54
CA THR A 11 5.95 1.05 19.35
C THR A 11 5.77 0.15 18.13
N ASN A 12 5.77 -1.17 18.29
CA ASN A 12 5.60 -2.09 17.15
C ASN A 12 4.18 -2.01 16.60
N LEU A 13 3.19 -1.87 17.49
CA LEU A 13 1.80 -1.68 17.08
C LEU A 13 1.61 -0.35 16.34
N LEU A 14 2.19 0.73 16.86
CA LEU A 14 2.15 2.04 16.21
C LEU A 14 2.82 2.01 14.83
N ILE A 15 3.96 1.32 14.69
CA ILE A 15 4.62 1.12 13.40
C ILE A 15 3.73 0.32 12.43
N ALA A 16 3.11 -0.76 12.89
CA ALA A 16 2.21 -1.58 12.06
C ALA A 16 0.99 -0.78 11.57
N PHE A 17 0.39 0.04 12.44
CA PHE A 17 -0.67 0.96 12.04
C PHE A 17 -0.19 2.02 11.07
N GLY A 18 0.99 2.59 11.29
CA GLY A 18 1.58 3.56 10.36
C GLY A 18 1.79 2.98 8.96
N ILE A 19 2.36 1.78 8.86
CA ILE A 19 2.54 1.07 7.59
C ILE A 19 1.19 0.83 6.91
N THR A 20 0.19 0.36 7.66
CA THR A 20 -1.15 0.12 7.14
C THR A 20 -1.79 1.39 6.61
N LEU A 21 -1.65 2.50 7.34
CA LEU A 21 -2.22 3.79 6.97
C LEU A 21 -1.59 4.33 5.68
N VAL A 22 -0.27 4.22 5.54
CA VAL A 22 0.45 4.59 4.30
C VAL A 22 -0.07 3.82 3.08
N VAL A 23 -0.27 2.51 3.22
CA VAL A 23 -0.78 1.66 2.13
C VAL A 23 -2.20 2.06 1.74
N VAL A 24 -3.09 2.28 2.71
CA VAL A 24 -4.48 2.68 2.45
C VAL A 24 -4.52 4.02 1.72
N MET A 25 -3.72 4.99 2.16
CA MET A 25 -3.64 6.32 1.53
C MET A 25 -3.24 6.24 0.05
N GLY A 26 -2.32 5.32 -0.30
CA GLY A 26 -1.90 5.12 -1.69
C GLY A 26 -3.07 4.74 -2.61
N VAL A 27 -3.89 3.78 -2.20
CA VAL A 27 -5.03 3.30 -3.02
C VAL A 27 -6.14 4.35 -3.09
N THR A 28 -6.42 5.04 -1.97
CA THR A 28 -7.50 6.04 -1.92
C THR A 28 -7.24 7.26 -2.80
N ASN A 29 -5.98 7.55 -3.15
CA ASN A 29 -5.64 8.67 -4.02
C ASN A 29 -5.96 8.41 -5.51
N ILE A 30 -5.98 7.15 -5.94
CA ILE A 30 -6.17 6.80 -7.36
C ILE A 30 -7.66 6.88 -7.75
N THR A 31 -8.54 6.36 -6.91
CA THR A 31 -9.99 6.24 -7.18
C THR A 31 -10.67 7.57 -7.59
N PRO A 32 -10.48 8.72 -6.90
CA PRO A 32 -11.13 9.97 -7.28
C PRO A 32 -10.61 10.57 -8.60
N ALA A 33 -9.44 10.16 -9.09
CA ALA A 33 -8.90 10.63 -10.36
C ALA A 33 -9.51 9.92 -11.59
N LEU A 34 -10.09 8.72 -11.41
CA LEU A 34 -10.62 7.91 -12.50
C LEU A 34 -11.75 8.60 -13.29
N PRO A 35 -12.73 9.27 -12.65
CA PRO A 35 -13.71 10.10 -13.35
C PRO A 35 -13.11 11.12 -14.31
N ALA A 36 -12.10 11.85 -13.85
CA ALA A 36 -11.44 12.88 -14.64
C ALA A 36 -10.66 12.26 -15.81
N MET A 37 -10.01 11.11 -15.61
CA MET A 37 -9.33 10.36 -16.67
C MET A 37 -10.31 9.89 -17.75
N ALA A 38 -11.46 9.33 -17.36
CA ALA A 38 -12.48 8.88 -18.31
C ALA A 38 -12.99 10.02 -19.21
N GLN A 39 -13.24 11.18 -18.59
CA GLN A 39 -13.66 12.38 -19.32
C GLN A 39 -12.57 12.92 -20.25
N TYR A 40 -11.32 13.02 -19.77
CA TYR A 40 -10.21 13.57 -20.55
C TYR A 40 -9.87 12.70 -21.78
N PHE A 41 -9.83 11.38 -21.60
CA PHE A 41 -9.54 10.45 -22.69
C PHE A 41 -10.76 10.08 -23.54
N ALA A 42 -11.95 10.59 -23.21
CA ALA A 42 -13.22 10.28 -23.89
C ALA A 42 -13.48 8.76 -24.03
N ILE A 43 -13.09 7.98 -23.03
CA ILE A 43 -13.25 6.52 -22.98
C ILE A 43 -14.33 6.12 -21.97
N PRO A 44 -15.02 4.99 -22.19
CA PRO A 44 -16.02 4.50 -21.25
C PRO A 44 -15.40 4.20 -19.88
N TYR A 45 -16.18 4.48 -18.82
CA TYR A 45 -15.76 4.26 -17.42
C TYR A 45 -15.28 2.83 -17.15
N SER A 46 -15.91 1.84 -17.79
CA SER A 46 -15.53 0.43 -17.67
C SER A 46 -14.08 0.17 -18.08
N SER A 47 -13.57 0.88 -19.09
CA SER A 47 -12.17 0.78 -19.53
C SER A 47 -11.20 1.40 -18.52
N VAL A 48 -11.59 2.51 -17.89
CA VAL A 48 -10.77 3.16 -16.84
C VAL A 48 -10.73 2.31 -15.57
N THR A 49 -11.79 1.57 -15.25
CA THR A 49 -11.78 0.64 -14.10
C THR A 49 -10.75 -0.49 -14.25
N LEU A 50 -10.40 -0.89 -15.48
CA LEU A 50 -9.32 -1.87 -15.71
C LEU A 50 -7.97 -1.40 -15.17
N VAL A 51 -7.74 -0.09 -15.07
CA VAL A 51 -6.54 0.47 -14.43
C VAL A 51 -6.44 0.04 -12.96
N ILE A 52 -7.57 0.04 -12.23
CA ILE A 52 -7.61 -0.45 -10.85
C ILE A 52 -7.31 -1.96 -10.83
N THR A 53 -7.86 -2.72 -11.76
CA THR A 53 -7.62 -4.17 -11.83
C THR A 53 -6.14 -4.47 -12.05
N VAL A 54 -5.50 -3.81 -13.00
CA VAL A 54 -4.06 -3.99 -13.28
C VAL A 54 -3.21 -3.51 -12.10
N PHE A 55 -3.62 -2.45 -11.40
CA PHE A 55 -2.93 -1.97 -10.20
C PHE A 55 -3.05 -2.94 -9.00
N THR A 56 -4.22 -3.57 -8.81
CA THR A 56 -4.50 -4.44 -7.66
C THR A 56 -4.10 -5.90 -7.87
N MET A 57 -4.13 -6.40 -9.10
CA MET A 57 -3.84 -7.81 -9.43
C MET A 57 -2.45 -8.27 -8.95
N PRO A 58 -1.35 -7.53 -9.18
CA PRO A 58 -0.05 -7.90 -8.64
C PRO A 58 -0.09 -7.99 -7.12
N GLY A 59 -0.79 -7.07 -6.44
CA GLY A 59 -0.94 -7.09 -4.99
C GLY A 59 -1.60 -8.36 -4.48
N ILE A 60 -2.64 -8.86 -5.16
CA ILE A 60 -3.33 -10.10 -4.78
C ILE A 60 -2.39 -11.31 -4.82
N VAL A 61 -1.48 -11.37 -5.79
CA VAL A 61 -0.53 -12.49 -5.95
C VAL A 61 0.71 -12.32 -5.09
N LEU A 62 1.28 -11.12 -5.07
CA LEU A 62 2.55 -10.83 -4.40
C LEU A 62 2.38 -10.72 -2.88
N THR A 63 1.23 -10.25 -2.37
CA THR A 63 1.02 -10.11 -0.92
C THR A 63 1.15 -11.43 -0.16
N PRO A 64 0.47 -12.54 -0.52
CA PRO A 64 0.65 -13.81 0.18
C PRO A 64 2.06 -14.37 -0.01
N LEU A 65 2.65 -14.23 -1.19
CA LEU A 65 4.01 -14.70 -1.46
C LEU A 65 5.04 -13.97 -0.58
N LEU A 66 5.05 -12.64 -0.63
CA LEU A 66 5.96 -11.82 0.17
C LEU A 66 5.64 -11.90 1.66
N GLY A 67 4.38 -12.12 2.05
CA GLY A 67 3.98 -12.36 3.44
C GLY A 67 4.62 -13.62 4.00
N ILE A 68 4.53 -14.74 3.28
CA ILE A 68 5.17 -16.01 3.68
C ILE A 68 6.69 -15.84 3.76
N VAL A 69 7.31 -15.16 2.79
CA VAL A 69 8.75 -14.91 2.83
C VAL A 69 9.09 -14.02 4.03
N ALA A 70 8.33 -12.95 4.28
CA ALA A 70 8.54 -12.03 5.41
C ALA A 70 8.47 -12.74 6.76
N ASP A 71 7.55 -13.69 6.91
CA ASP A 71 7.42 -14.48 8.13
C ASP A 71 8.56 -15.48 8.31
N ARG A 72 9.24 -15.91 7.22
CA ARG A 72 10.39 -16.84 7.28
C ARG A 72 11.74 -16.16 7.51
N ILE A 73 12.04 -15.09 6.78
CA ILE A 73 13.35 -14.42 6.85
C ILE A 73 13.35 -13.20 7.78
N GLY A 74 12.16 -12.76 8.24
CA GLY A 74 11.99 -11.64 9.14
C GLY A 74 11.31 -10.44 8.48
N ARG A 75 10.23 -9.95 9.10
CA ARG A 75 9.36 -8.90 8.54
C ARG A 75 10.08 -7.60 8.18
N LYS A 76 11.06 -7.18 8.99
CA LYS A 76 11.79 -5.92 8.77
C LYS A 76 12.56 -5.93 7.45
N ILE A 77 13.10 -7.08 7.04
CA ILE A 77 13.89 -7.22 5.82
C ILE A 77 13.03 -7.01 4.57
N ILE A 78 11.73 -7.31 4.63
CA ILE A 78 10.81 -7.09 3.49
C ILE A 78 10.15 -5.72 3.58
N ILE A 79 9.67 -5.32 4.77
CA ILE A 79 8.91 -4.08 4.95
C ILE A 79 9.76 -2.85 4.62
N ILE A 80 11.00 -2.77 5.11
CA ILE A 80 11.86 -1.59 4.93
C ILE A 80 12.13 -1.29 3.44
N PRO A 81 12.65 -2.22 2.61
CA PRO A 81 12.89 -1.95 1.20
C PRO A 81 11.59 -1.70 0.43
N SER A 82 10.48 -2.36 0.80
CA SER A 82 9.17 -2.09 0.20
C SER A 82 8.70 -0.65 0.47
N LEU A 83 8.90 -0.15 1.68
CA LEU A 83 8.55 1.22 2.05
C LEU A 83 9.41 2.26 1.32
N ILE A 84 10.71 1.98 1.16
CA ILE A 84 11.63 2.83 0.40
C ILE A 84 11.21 2.88 -1.08
N LEU A 85 10.96 1.70 -1.68
CA LEU A 85 10.51 1.61 -3.07
C LEU A 85 9.18 2.35 -3.29
N PHE A 86 8.23 2.18 -2.35
CA PHE A 86 6.95 2.89 -2.37
C PHE A 86 7.15 4.42 -2.33
N GLY A 87 7.98 4.90 -1.40
CA GLY A 87 8.30 6.33 -1.28
C GLY A 87 8.96 6.90 -2.53
N ILE A 88 9.97 6.21 -3.07
CA ILE A 88 10.68 6.63 -4.29
C ILE A 88 9.72 6.72 -5.48
N THR A 89 8.91 5.67 -5.69
CA THR A 89 7.95 5.64 -6.81
C THR A 89 6.90 6.73 -6.68
N GLY A 90 6.42 7.00 -5.46
CA GLY A 90 5.48 8.08 -5.20
C GLY A 90 6.05 9.47 -5.50
N VAL A 91 7.32 9.71 -5.14
CA VAL A 91 8.01 10.96 -5.50
C VAL A 91 8.19 11.07 -7.02
N ILE A 92 8.55 9.98 -7.68
CA ILE A 92 8.69 9.96 -9.16
C ILE A 92 7.35 10.25 -9.84
N MET A 93 6.23 9.75 -9.33
CA MET A 93 4.91 10.05 -9.92
C MET A 93 4.47 11.51 -9.75
N PHE A 94 4.98 12.21 -8.75
CA PHE A 94 4.64 13.60 -8.49
C PHE A 94 5.32 14.57 -9.47
N PHE A 95 6.53 14.25 -9.92
CA PHE A 95 7.35 15.07 -10.82
C PHE A 95 7.18 14.65 -12.28
#